data_AF-A0A8T2WJQ6-F1
#
_entry.id   AF-A0A8T2WJQ6-F1
#
_cell.length_a   1.000
_cell.length_b   1.000
_cell.length_c   1.000
_cell.angle_alpha   90.00
_cell.angle_beta   90.00
_cell.angle_gamma   90.00
#
_symmetry.space_group_name_H-M   'P 1'
#
loop_
_entity.id
_entity.type
_entity.pdbx_description
1 polymer ?
#
loop_
_entity_poly.entity_id
_entity_poly.type
_entity_poly.pdbx_seq_one_letter_code
_entity_poly.pdbx_strand_id
1 'polypeptide(L)'
;MDPLYTQTGELYVKSDVYGFGVVLVELLTGSRLTKNINDDQTVEEWAEKYLNNRFRLRGIMDSRLEGKYVTGQASEIAMLALRCLVSNPKFHPSMKEVAETLEKVKTRAYNQKHLVMVCKHLHAGDHVKKHSEYQFLTVAERSDQQLPWETRLMIATEMAQALSYLHSMDRPIIFRDFKTSNILLDESYTPKLSDFGLAKWGPNDGTSYVTGNVMGTHGYVGPEYKTGGKLYLKSDVYSFGVVLIELLTGLRAIDKKRPPKQQDLQEWALPFLTDRKKLRQIMDPRLQGKYGSKQALKIAMLAVRCLYSHPMIRPSMKEVAETLERVKLRT
;
A
#
# COMPACT_ATOMS: atom_id res chain seq x y z
N MET A 1 -11.89 -27.92 21.48
CA MET A 1 -13.19 -27.83 22.17
C MET A 1 -12.96 -27.09 23.46
N ASP A 2 -13.92 -26.25 23.86
CA ASP A 2 -13.92 -25.56 25.15
C ASP A 2 -13.68 -26.59 26.30
N PRO A 3 -12.68 -26.39 27.16
CA PRO A 3 -12.39 -27.27 28.29
C PRO A 3 -13.57 -27.43 29.23
N LEU A 4 -14.38 -26.38 29.41
CA LEU A 4 -15.55 -26.41 30.27
C LEU A 4 -16.63 -27.30 29.67
N TYR A 5 -16.90 -27.17 28.35
CA TYR A 5 -17.80 -28.10 27.63
C TYR A 5 -17.30 -29.56 27.73
N THR A 6 -16.00 -29.77 27.65
CA THR A 6 -15.39 -31.10 27.75
C THR A 6 -15.55 -31.71 29.15
N GLN A 7 -15.69 -30.88 30.18
CA GLN A 7 -15.86 -31.30 31.58
C GLN A 7 -17.34 -31.40 32.01
N THR A 8 -18.20 -30.49 31.57
CA THR A 8 -19.60 -30.37 32.03
C THR A 8 -20.62 -30.89 31.03
N GLY A 9 -20.25 -31.03 29.75
CA GLY A 9 -21.18 -31.37 28.66
C GLY A 9 -22.13 -30.24 28.27
N GLU A 10 -22.02 -29.06 28.89
CA GLU A 10 -22.90 -27.92 28.67
C GLU A 10 -22.24 -26.87 27.78
N LEU A 11 -22.95 -26.44 26.73
CA LEU A 11 -22.54 -25.31 25.88
C LEU A 11 -22.94 -24.01 26.57
N TYR A 12 -21.99 -23.10 26.76
CA TYR A 12 -22.23 -21.76 27.31
C TYR A 12 -22.24 -20.73 26.19
N VAL A 13 -22.94 -19.60 26.41
CA VAL A 13 -23.03 -18.47 25.44
C VAL A 13 -21.66 -17.94 24.99
N LYS A 14 -20.61 -18.17 25.79
CA LYS A 14 -19.23 -17.75 25.49
C LYS A 14 -18.31 -18.89 25.03
N SER A 15 -18.80 -20.11 24.84
CA SER A 15 -17.96 -21.23 24.38
C SER A 15 -17.38 -21.01 22.98
N ASP A 16 -18.08 -20.25 22.13
CA ASP A 16 -17.58 -19.81 20.82
C ASP A 16 -16.40 -18.83 20.93
N VAL A 17 -16.35 -18.05 22.02
CA VAL A 17 -15.28 -17.07 22.29
C VAL A 17 -13.97 -17.81 22.52
N TYR A 18 -14.00 -18.90 23.29
CA TYR A 18 -12.82 -19.73 23.52
C TYR A 18 -12.29 -20.34 22.22
N GLY A 19 -13.17 -20.94 21.41
CA GLY A 19 -12.78 -21.49 20.11
C GLY A 19 -12.17 -20.45 19.16
N PHE A 20 -12.72 -19.24 19.15
CA PHE A 20 -12.18 -18.12 18.39
C PHE A 20 -10.82 -17.63 18.95
N GLY A 21 -10.65 -17.62 20.27
CA GLY A 21 -9.39 -17.33 20.95
C GLY A 21 -8.26 -18.28 20.52
N VAL A 22 -8.55 -19.58 20.43
CA VAL A 22 -7.59 -20.59 19.94
C VAL A 22 -7.14 -20.25 18.53
N VAL A 23 -8.09 -20.00 17.62
CA VAL A 23 -7.79 -19.64 16.22
C VAL A 23 -6.91 -18.39 16.14
N LEU A 24 -7.21 -17.35 16.92
CA LEU A 24 -6.39 -16.14 16.94
C LEU A 24 -4.96 -16.41 17.41
N VAL A 25 -4.76 -17.22 18.45
CA VAL A 25 -3.41 -17.56 18.92
C VAL A 25 -2.67 -18.42 17.90
N GLU A 26 -3.32 -19.38 17.26
CA GLU A 26 -2.70 -20.18 16.18
C GLU A 26 -2.27 -19.30 15.01
N LEU A 27 -3.06 -18.29 14.66
CA LEU A 27 -2.69 -17.30 13.63
C LEU A 27 -1.51 -16.43 14.04
N LEU A 28 -1.42 -16.04 15.31
CA LEU A 28 -0.35 -15.19 15.84
C LEU A 28 0.97 -15.96 16.01
N THR A 29 0.89 -17.22 16.41
CA THR A 29 2.05 -18.09 16.71
C THR A 29 2.49 -18.93 15.51
N GLY A 30 1.61 -19.08 14.51
CA GLY A 30 1.85 -19.91 13.33
C GLY A 30 1.86 -21.41 13.60
N SER A 31 1.53 -21.81 14.83
CA SER A 31 1.63 -23.16 15.35
C SER A 31 0.26 -23.61 15.85
N ARG A 32 -0.06 -24.89 15.66
CA ARG A 32 -1.33 -25.44 16.14
C ARG A 32 -1.28 -25.57 17.65
N LEU A 33 -2.33 -25.11 18.33
CA LEU A 33 -2.43 -25.24 19.78
C LEU A 33 -2.90 -26.66 20.12
N THR A 34 -1.99 -27.45 20.68
CA THR A 34 -2.30 -28.73 21.33
C THR A 34 -2.76 -28.48 22.77
N LYS A 35 -3.47 -29.43 23.38
CA LYS A 35 -3.97 -29.29 24.77
C LYS A 35 -2.88 -28.91 25.78
N ASN A 36 -1.63 -29.30 25.52
CA ASN A 36 -0.46 -28.96 26.32
C ASN A 36 0.51 -28.15 25.45
N ILE A 37 0.98 -27.00 25.95
CA ILE A 37 1.86 -26.11 25.18
C ILE A 37 3.35 -26.46 25.33
N ASN A 38 3.74 -27.26 26.32
CA ASN A 38 5.09 -27.85 26.47
C ASN A 38 5.03 -29.05 27.45
N ASP A 39 4.16 -30.02 27.17
CA ASP A 39 3.89 -31.24 27.97
C ASP A 39 3.39 -31.07 29.43
N ASP A 40 3.56 -29.92 30.08
CA ASP A 40 3.23 -29.71 31.51
C ASP A 40 2.28 -28.54 31.82
N GLN A 41 1.78 -27.80 30.82
CA GLN A 41 0.93 -26.62 31.04
C GLN A 41 -0.26 -26.58 30.07
N THR A 42 -1.46 -26.31 30.59
CA THR A 42 -2.66 -26.16 29.74
C THR A 42 -2.64 -24.82 28.98
N VAL A 43 -3.45 -24.73 27.91
CA VAL A 43 -3.57 -23.50 27.11
C VAL A 43 -4.04 -22.31 27.97
N GLU A 44 -4.91 -22.56 28.94
CA GLU A 44 -5.48 -21.56 29.84
C GLU A 44 -4.44 -21.05 30.84
N GLU A 45 -3.70 -21.96 31.48
CA GLU A 45 -2.62 -21.63 32.40
C GLU A 45 -1.51 -20.84 31.68
N TRP A 46 -1.21 -21.24 30.44
CA TRP A 46 -0.27 -20.52 29.59
C TRP A 46 -0.78 -19.11 29.31
N ALA A 47 -2.05 -18.95 28.91
CA ALA A 47 -2.63 -17.65 28.60
C ALA A 47 -2.63 -16.71 29.83
N GLU A 48 -2.98 -17.22 31.01
CA GLU A 48 -2.98 -16.46 32.27
C GLU A 48 -1.57 -16.00 32.67
N LYS A 49 -0.55 -16.84 32.45
CA LYS A 49 0.86 -16.47 32.69
C LYS A 49 1.31 -15.29 31.82
N TYR A 50 0.85 -15.21 30.57
CA TYR A 50 1.14 -14.09 29.67
C TYR A 50 0.38 -12.81 30.04
N LEU A 51 -0.87 -12.93 30.49
CA LEU A 51 -1.67 -11.79 30.96
C LEU A 51 -1.10 -11.17 32.25
N ASN A 52 -0.65 -12.00 33.20
CA ASN A 52 -0.19 -11.53 34.51
C ASN A 52 1.24 -10.97 34.51
N ASN A 53 2.11 -11.37 33.57
CA ASN A 53 3.54 -11.00 33.59
C ASN A 53 3.97 -9.96 32.54
N ARG A 54 3.05 -9.40 31.73
CA ARG A 54 3.36 -8.42 30.66
C ARG A 54 4.57 -8.80 29.77
N PHE A 55 4.76 -10.09 29.46
CA PHE A 55 5.86 -10.53 28.60
C PHE A 55 5.78 -9.90 27.20
N ARG A 56 6.93 -9.68 26.56
CA ARG A 56 7.03 -9.16 25.18
C ARG A 56 6.46 -10.18 24.19
N LEU A 57 5.53 -9.76 23.33
CA LEU A 57 4.93 -10.55 22.25
C LEU A 57 5.93 -11.28 21.36
N ARG A 58 7.15 -10.73 21.24
CA ARG A 58 8.23 -11.31 20.43
C ARG A 58 8.55 -12.77 20.80
N GLY A 59 8.25 -13.21 22.02
CA GLY A 59 8.45 -14.61 22.45
C GLY A 59 7.34 -15.60 22.05
N ILE A 60 6.20 -15.13 21.55
CA ILE A 60 5.05 -15.96 21.14
C ILE A 60 4.65 -15.77 19.68
N MET A 61 5.04 -14.66 19.07
CA MET A 61 4.71 -14.38 17.68
C MET A 61 5.48 -15.32 16.77
N ASP A 62 4.79 -15.80 15.75
CA ASP A 62 5.39 -16.56 14.67
C ASP A 62 6.63 -15.82 14.16
N SER A 63 7.76 -16.51 14.10
CA SER A 63 8.99 -15.98 13.49
C SER A 63 8.77 -15.43 12.08
N ARG A 64 7.80 -15.98 11.33
CA ARG A 64 7.40 -15.51 10.01
C ARG A 64 6.69 -14.16 10.06
N LEU A 65 6.13 -13.78 11.20
CA LEU A 65 5.46 -12.51 11.44
C LEU A 65 6.41 -11.48 12.10
N GLU A 66 7.57 -11.88 12.61
CA GLU A 66 8.51 -10.99 13.29
C GLU A 66 8.91 -9.79 12.42
N GLY A 67 8.64 -8.58 12.90
CA GLY A 67 8.87 -7.32 12.18
C GLY A 67 7.90 -7.03 11.02
N LYS A 68 6.87 -7.86 10.80
CA LYS A 68 5.87 -7.70 9.72
C LYS A 68 4.51 -7.19 10.18
N TYR A 69 4.27 -7.12 11.49
CA TYR A 69 3.06 -6.57 12.07
C TYR A 69 3.34 -5.25 12.77
N VAL A 70 2.36 -4.35 12.79
CA VAL A 70 2.44 -3.15 13.63
C VAL A 70 2.42 -3.60 15.09
N THR A 71 3.52 -3.39 15.81
CA THR A 71 3.75 -3.95 17.15
C THR A 71 2.61 -3.67 18.13
N GLY A 72 1.98 -2.50 18.05
CA GLY A 72 0.82 -2.14 18.87
C GLY A 72 -0.47 -2.90 18.50
N GLN A 73 -0.73 -3.13 17.21
CA GLN A 73 -1.94 -3.84 16.77
C GLN A 73 -1.85 -5.34 17.04
N ALA A 74 -0.68 -5.95 16.80
CA ALA A 74 -0.46 -7.33 17.20
C ALA A 74 -0.52 -7.50 18.71
N SER A 75 -0.09 -6.48 19.49
CA SER A 75 -0.29 -6.48 20.94
C SER A 75 -1.75 -6.52 21.32
N GLU A 76 -2.58 -5.69 20.68
CA GLU A 76 -4.02 -5.64 20.97
C GLU A 76 -4.73 -6.93 20.56
N ILE A 77 -4.40 -7.50 19.40
CA ILE A 77 -4.98 -8.78 18.93
C ILE A 77 -4.51 -9.94 19.81
N ALA A 78 -3.23 -9.98 20.21
CA ALA A 78 -2.71 -11.00 21.11
C ALA A 78 -3.34 -10.90 22.50
N MET A 79 -3.50 -9.70 23.06
CA MET A 79 -4.20 -9.51 24.33
C MET A 79 -5.67 -9.92 24.25
N LEU A 80 -6.35 -9.64 23.13
CA LEU A 80 -7.72 -10.10 22.89
C LEU A 80 -7.78 -11.64 22.83
N ALA A 81 -6.87 -12.27 22.09
CA ALA A 81 -6.78 -13.71 21.95
C ALA A 81 -6.54 -14.40 23.31
N LEU A 82 -5.60 -13.88 24.12
CA LEU A 82 -5.31 -14.41 25.46
C LEU A 82 -6.50 -14.27 26.42
N ARG A 83 -7.25 -13.16 26.36
CA ARG A 83 -8.47 -12.97 27.17
C ARG A 83 -9.60 -13.92 26.79
N CYS A 84 -9.61 -14.45 25.57
CA CYS A 84 -10.56 -15.46 25.14
C CYS A 84 -10.21 -16.86 25.67
N LEU A 85 -8.99 -17.07 26.18
CA LEU A 85 -8.44 -18.37 26.58
C LEU A 85 -8.28 -18.55 28.09
N VAL A 86 -8.67 -17.58 28.92
CA VAL A 86 -8.55 -17.72 30.39
C VAL A 86 -9.46 -18.83 30.93
N SER A 87 -9.06 -19.44 32.05
CA SER A 87 -9.70 -20.66 32.58
C SER A 87 -11.14 -20.44 33.01
N ASN A 88 -11.48 -19.24 33.47
CA ASN A 88 -12.82 -18.90 33.95
C ASN A 88 -13.61 -18.14 32.89
N PRO A 89 -14.66 -18.75 32.28
CA PRO A 89 -15.42 -18.14 31.18
C PRO A 89 -16.19 -16.87 31.54
N LYS A 90 -16.37 -16.57 32.84
CA LYS A 90 -16.95 -15.28 33.25
C LYS A 90 -16.10 -14.10 32.79
N PHE A 91 -14.78 -14.29 32.68
CA PHE A 91 -13.83 -13.26 32.24
C PHE A 91 -13.61 -13.22 30.73
N HIS A 92 -14.16 -14.17 29.97
CA HIS A 92 -14.14 -14.09 28.51
C HIS A 92 -14.88 -12.83 28.06
N PRO A 93 -14.37 -12.10 27.06
CA PRO A 93 -15.16 -11.06 26.41
C PRO A 93 -16.41 -11.68 25.77
N SER A 94 -17.43 -10.88 25.53
CA SER A 94 -18.52 -11.27 24.63
C SER A 94 -18.04 -11.28 23.18
N MET A 95 -18.67 -12.07 22.31
CA MET A 95 -18.38 -12.05 20.88
C MET A 95 -18.61 -10.66 20.25
N LYS A 96 -19.54 -9.88 20.81
CA LYS A 96 -19.75 -8.48 20.44
C LYS A 96 -18.51 -7.62 20.76
N GLU A 97 -17.95 -7.74 21.96
CA GLU A 97 -16.73 -7.02 22.35
C GLU A 97 -15.51 -7.48 21.54
N VAL A 98 -15.42 -8.78 21.21
CA VAL A 98 -14.39 -9.32 20.32
C VAL A 98 -14.50 -8.67 18.94
N ALA A 99 -15.68 -8.67 18.33
CA ALA A 99 -15.94 -8.06 17.03
C ALA A 99 -15.66 -6.55 17.03
N GLU A 100 -16.13 -5.83 18.04
CA GLU A 100 -15.87 -4.39 18.19
C GLU A 100 -14.38 -4.08 18.39
N THR A 101 -13.65 -4.91 19.12
CA THR A 101 -12.20 -4.72 19.33
C THR A 101 -11.44 -4.97 18.03
N LEU A 102 -11.75 -6.04 17.30
CA LEU A 102 -11.16 -6.32 15.99
C LEU A 102 -11.51 -5.23 14.97
N GLU A 103 -12.74 -4.74 14.96
CA GLU A 103 -13.16 -3.65 14.10
C GLU A 103 -12.47 -2.34 14.49
N LYS A 104 -12.21 -2.08 15.78
CA LYS A 104 -11.39 -0.93 16.25
C LYS A 104 -9.94 -1.04 15.82
N VAL A 105 -9.33 -2.22 15.92
CA VAL A 105 -7.95 -2.46 15.43
C VAL A 105 -7.89 -2.27 13.91
N LYS A 106 -8.89 -2.78 13.19
CA LYS A 106 -9.06 -2.64 11.74
C LYS A 106 -9.34 -1.19 11.32
N THR A 107 -10.18 -0.44 12.02
CA THR A 107 -10.46 0.98 11.73
C THR A 107 -9.29 1.88 12.10
N ARG A 108 -8.50 1.55 13.13
CA ARG A 108 -7.20 2.20 13.38
C ARG A 108 -6.19 1.89 12.27
N ALA A 109 -6.23 0.69 11.68
CA ALA A 109 -5.50 0.40 10.44
C ALA A 109 -6.07 1.23 9.26
N TYR A 110 -7.38 1.45 9.22
CA TYR A 110 -8.11 2.22 8.19
C TYR A 110 -7.88 3.74 8.26
N ASN A 111 -7.38 4.26 9.40
CA ASN A 111 -6.82 5.61 9.46
C ASN A 111 -5.49 5.74 8.69
N GLN A 112 -4.94 4.64 8.16
CA GLN A 112 -4.04 4.67 7.00
C GLN A 112 -4.88 4.78 5.71
N LYS A 113 -5.51 5.93 5.49
CA LYS A 113 -6.40 6.22 4.33
C LYS A 113 -5.75 6.00 2.95
N HIS A 114 -4.46 5.69 2.87
CA HIS A 114 -3.66 5.63 1.64
C HIS A 114 -3.31 4.20 1.16
N LEU A 115 -3.72 3.15 1.87
CA LEU A 115 -3.50 1.76 1.43
C LEU A 115 -4.78 0.94 1.56
N VAL A 116 -5.58 0.92 0.50
CA VAL A 116 -6.36 -0.28 0.21
C VAL A 116 -5.51 -1.15 -0.69
N MET A 117 -4.89 -2.17 -0.07
CA MET A 117 -4.12 -3.21 -0.72
C MET A 117 -5.08 -4.20 -1.39
N VAL A 118 -5.24 -4.12 -2.72
CA VAL A 118 -5.87 -5.22 -3.46
C VAL A 118 -4.80 -6.30 -3.67
N CYS A 119 -4.63 -7.16 -2.67
CA CYS A 119 -3.84 -8.38 -2.80
C CYS A 119 -4.63 -9.39 -3.64
N LYS A 120 -4.27 -9.55 -4.92
CA LYS A 120 -4.48 -10.84 -5.59
C LYS A 120 -3.43 -11.80 -5.06
N HIS A 121 -3.85 -12.83 -4.35
CA HIS A 121 -3.09 -14.07 -4.34
C HIS A 121 -2.99 -14.55 -5.80
N LEU A 122 -1.77 -14.58 -6.32
CA LEU A 122 -1.41 -15.31 -7.53
C LEU A 122 -1.55 -16.80 -7.24
N HIS A 123 -2.77 -17.33 -7.32
CA HIS A 123 -2.97 -18.71 -7.76
C HIS A 123 -3.25 -18.65 -9.26
N ALA A 124 -2.38 -19.32 -10.03
CA ALA A 124 -2.60 -19.56 -11.44
C ALA A 124 -3.89 -20.40 -11.60
N GLY A 125 -4.98 -19.77 -12.05
CA GLY A 125 -6.20 -20.51 -12.36
C GLY A 125 -7.49 -19.70 -12.43
N ASP A 126 -7.63 -18.60 -11.68
CA ASP A 126 -8.96 -18.01 -11.52
C ASP A 126 -9.19 -16.77 -12.40
N HIS A 127 -10.13 -16.93 -13.35
CA HIS A 127 -10.68 -15.86 -14.16
C HIS A 127 -11.26 -14.75 -13.27
N VAL A 128 -10.70 -13.56 -13.42
CA VAL A 128 -11.08 -12.33 -12.72
C VAL A 128 -12.51 -11.93 -13.11
N LYS A 129 -13.48 -12.12 -12.21
CA LYS A 129 -14.71 -11.32 -12.27
C LYS A 129 -14.34 -9.88 -11.94
N LYS A 130 -14.64 -8.93 -12.84
CA LYS A 130 -14.58 -7.49 -12.57
C LYS A 130 -15.31 -7.22 -11.25
N HIS A 131 -14.62 -6.72 -10.23
CA HIS A 131 -15.29 -6.10 -9.10
C HIS A 131 -15.98 -4.84 -9.63
N SER A 132 -17.30 -4.74 -9.45
CA SER A 132 -18.14 -3.64 -9.95
C SER A 132 -17.88 -2.29 -9.28
N GLU A 133 -17.07 -2.24 -8.22
CA GLU A 133 -16.89 -1.07 -7.33
C GLU A 133 -15.65 -0.22 -7.64
N TYR A 134 -14.74 -0.68 -8.50
CA TYR A 134 -13.47 0.01 -8.79
C TYR A 134 -13.22 0.14 -10.28
N GLN A 135 -12.76 1.32 -10.69
CA GLN A 135 -12.40 1.63 -12.08
C GLN A 135 -10.90 1.91 -12.18
N PHE A 136 -10.28 1.47 -13.27
CA PHE A 136 -8.88 1.82 -13.55
C PHE A 136 -8.78 3.30 -13.90
N LEU A 137 -7.70 3.96 -13.45
CA LEU A 137 -7.40 5.31 -13.87
C LEU A 137 -7.05 5.34 -15.37
N THR A 138 -8.01 5.75 -16.21
CA THR A 138 -7.81 5.88 -17.66
C THR A 138 -7.55 7.34 -18.03
N VAL A 139 -6.28 7.73 -18.06
CA VAL A 139 -5.91 9.12 -18.39
C VAL A 139 -6.04 9.42 -19.88
N ALA A 140 -5.96 8.41 -20.76
CA ALA A 140 -5.85 8.58 -22.21
C ALA A 140 -6.98 7.95 -23.04
N GLU A 141 -8.04 7.44 -22.41
CA GLU A 141 -9.18 6.88 -23.14
C GLU A 141 -10.23 7.96 -23.43
N ARG A 142 -10.96 7.77 -24.53
CA ARG A 142 -12.13 8.58 -24.93
C ARG A 142 -13.34 8.23 -24.05
N SER A 143 -13.19 8.25 -22.72
CA SER A 143 -14.36 8.29 -21.86
C SER A 143 -14.87 9.73 -21.80
N ASP A 144 -16.18 9.92 -21.90
CA ASP A 144 -16.83 11.23 -21.71
C ASP A 144 -16.67 11.77 -20.28
N GLN A 145 -16.09 10.98 -19.37
CA GLN A 145 -15.74 11.37 -18.01
C GLN A 145 -14.32 11.96 -17.95
N GLN A 146 -14.29 13.28 -18.09
CA GLN A 146 -13.12 14.09 -17.84
C GLN A 146 -12.75 14.11 -16.35
N LEU A 147 -11.52 13.74 -15.99
CA LEU A 147 -10.99 13.99 -14.64
C LEU A 147 -10.71 15.49 -14.45
N PRO A 148 -11.42 16.18 -13.53
CA PRO A 148 -11.16 17.58 -13.19
C PRO A 148 -9.74 17.80 -12.67
N TRP A 149 -9.25 19.04 -12.76
CA TRP A 149 -7.90 19.39 -12.32
C TRP A 149 -7.66 19.04 -10.85
N GLU A 150 -8.65 19.34 -10.00
CA GLU A 150 -8.62 19.10 -8.56
C GLU A 150 -8.52 17.61 -8.25
N THR A 151 -9.25 16.77 -8.99
CA THR A 151 -9.18 15.31 -8.88
C THR A 151 -7.81 14.79 -9.29
N ARG A 152 -7.20 15.33 -10.36
CA ARG A 152 -5.82 14.96 -10.75
C ARG A 152 -4.80 15.33 -9.67
N LEU A 153 -4.93 16.49 -9.05
CA LEU A 153 -4.09 16.91 -7.93
C LEU A 153 -4.26 16.01 -6.72
N MET A 154 -5.50 15.63 -6.38
CA MET A 154 -5.80 14.68 -5.32
C MET A 154 -5.14 13.32 -5.60
N ILE A 155 -5.33 12.77 -6.80
CA ILE A 155 -4.75 11.50 -7.23
C ILE A 155 -3.22 11.53 -7.09
N ALA A 156 -2.56 12.56 -7.62
CA ALA A 156 -1.12 12.71 -7.50
C ALA A 156 -0.66 12.79 -6.04
N THR A 157 -1.34 13.59 -5.22
CA THR A 157 -0.97 13.80 -3.82
C THR A 157 -1.09 12.51 -3.01
N GLU A 158 -2.22 11.81 -3.13
CA GLU A 158 -2.46 10.59 -2.35
C GLU A 158 -1.58 9.43 -2.79
N MET A 159 -1.30 9.29 -4.09
CA MET A 159 -0.35 8.28 -4.57
C MET A 159 1.08 8.59 -4.16
N ALA A 160 1.46 9.87 -4.08
CA ALA A 160 2.76 10.26 -3.53
C ALA A 160 2.88 9.90 -2.04
N GLN A 161 1.80 10.13 -1.27
CA GLN A 161 1.73 9.73 0.14
C GLN A 161 1.80 8.20 0.30
N ALA A 162 1.10 7.44 -0.53
CA ALA A 162 1.13 5.98 -0.53
C ALA A 162 2.55 5.43 -0.79
N LEU A 163 3.22 5.90 -1.84
CA LEU A 163 4.61 5.50 -2.12
C LEU A 163 5.58 5.99 -1.04
N SER A 164 5.38 7.20 -0.50
CA SER A 164 6.17 7.70 0.62
C SER A 164 6.07 6.80 1.84
N TYR A 165 4.87 6.31 2.14
CA TYR A 165 4.65 5.37 3.22
C TYR A 165 5.41 4.05 3.00
N LEU A 166 5.28 3.44 1.81
CA LEU A 166 6.02 2.23 1.44
C LEU A 166 7.54 2.39 1.57
N HIS A 167 8.06 3.56 1.19
CA HIS A 167 9.49 3.86 1.27
C HIS A 167 9.98 4.15 2.69
N SER A 168 9.08 4.56 3.60
CA SER A 168 9.39 4.90 4.99
C SER A 168 9.29 3.74 5.98
N MET A 169 8.80 2.57 5.55
CA MET A 169 8.73 1.39 6.39
C MET A 169 10.12 0.99 6.92
N ASP A 170 10.17 0.39 8.12
CA ASP A 170 11.41 -0.15 8.72
C ASP A 170 12.20 -1.02 7.74
N ARG A 171 11.47 -1.82 6.95
CA ARG A 171 11.98 -2.43 5.72
C ARG A 171 11.22 -1.82 4.53
N PRO A 172 11.84 -0.93 3.75
CA PRO A 172 11.16 -0.26 2.64
C PRO A 172 10.63 -1.24 1.60
N ILE A 173 9.53 -0.90 0.94
CA ILE A 173 9.00 -1.62 -0.21
C ILE A 173 9.20 -0.77 -1.46
N ILE A 174 9.83 -1.35 -2.48
CA ILE A 174 9.93 -0.78 -3.83
C ILE A 174 8.77 -1.35 -4.65
N PHE A 175 7.89 -0.49 -5.14
CA PHE A 175 6.68 -0.91 -5.85
C PHE A 175 6.99 -1.46 -7.25
N ARG A 176 7.99 -0.88 -7.93
CA ARG A 176 8.63 -1.37 -9.17
C ARG A 176 7.78 -1.32 -10.45
N ASP A 177 6.46 -1.30 -10.35
CA ASP A 177 5.55 -1.16 -11.50
C ASP A 177 4.54 -0.02 -11.31
N PHE A 178 4.99 1.13 -10.83
CA PHE A 178 4.12 2.29 -10.60
C PHE A 178 3.73 2.93 -11.94
N LYS A 179 2.43 2.90 -12.26
CA LYS A 179 1.87 3.43 -13.51
C LYS A 179 0.39 3.77 -13.33
N THR A 180 -0.16 4.57 -14.23
CA THR A 180 -1.58 4.96 -14.20
C THR A 180 -2.54 3.77 -14.17
N SER A 181 -2.28 2.71 -14.94
CA SER A 181 -3.14 1.51 -14.94
C SER A 181 -3.10 0.68 -13.65
N ASN A 182 -2.18 0.96 -12.73
CA ASN A 182 -2.12 0.31 -11.42
C ASN A 182 -2.74 1.20 -10.31
N ILE A 183 -3.30 2.36 -10.68
CA ILE A 183 -4.08 3.22 -9.80
C ILE A 183 -5.56 2.93 -10.06
N LEU A 184 -6.26 2.45 -9.02
CA LEU A 184 -7.71 2.23 -9.03
C LEU A 184 -8.40 3.43 -8.41
N LEU A 185 -9.61 3.74 -8.89
CA LEU A 185 -10.50 4.75 -8.33
C LEU A 185 -11.75 4.04 -7.82
N ASP A 186 -12.19 4.37 -6.60
CA ASP A 186 -13.53 3.99 -6.15
C ASP A 186 -14.61 4.97 -6.63
N GLU A 187 -15.86 4.72 -6.24
CA GLU A 187 -17.02 5.55 -6.58
C GLU A 187 -16.86 7.02 -6.16
N SER A 188 -16.03 7.29 -5.15
CA SER A 188 -15.71 8.65 -4.68
C SER A 188 -14.47 9.26 -5.32
N TYR A 189 -13.92 8.63 -6.38
CA TYR A 189 -12.66 8.99 -7.03
C TYR A 189 -11.44 8.93 -6.11
N THR A 190 -11.53 8.25 -4.96
CA THR A 190 -10.37 8.07 -4.08
C THR A 190 -9.40 7.07 -4.71
N PRO A 191 -8.13 7.47 -4.94
CA PRO A 191 -7.13 6.61 -5.57
C PRO A 191 -6.61 5.53 -4.62
N LYS A 192 -6.40 4.33 -5.17
CA LYS A 192 -5.85 3.18 -4.46
C LYS A 192 -4.78 2.51 -5.30
N LEU A 193 -3.68 2.13 -4.65
CA LEU A 193 -2.60 1.42 -5.31
C LEU A 193 -2.96 -0.06 -5.44
N SER A 194 -2.80 -0.62 -6.63
CA SER A 194 -3.14 -2.02 -6.94
C SER A 194 -1.97 -2.73 -7.62
N ASP A 195 -1.99 -4.07 -7.60
CA ASP A 195 -0.99 -4.92 -8.26
C ASP A 195 0.44 -4.80 -7.70
N PHE A 196 0.64 -5.39 -6.52
CA PHE A 196 1.96 -5.54 -5.89
C PHE A 196 2.74 -6.75 -6.42
N GLY A 197 2.32 -7.38 -7.53
CA GLY A 197 2.92 -8.62 -8.03
C GLY A 197 4.41 -8.51 -8.38
N LEU A 198 4.90 -7.29 -8.65
CA LEU A 198 6.30 -6.99 -8.91
C LEU A 198 7.04 -6.31 -7.75
N ALA A 199 6.32 -5.95 -6.68
CA ALA A 199 6.88 -5.24 -5.55
C ALA A 199 8.00 -6.06 -4.89
N LYS A 200 9.01 -5.37 -4.40
CA LYS A 200 10.21 -6.00 -3.82
C LYS A 200 10.62 -5.26 -2.56
N TRP A 201 11.12 -6.02 -1.58
CA TRP A 201 11.78 -5.41 -0.43
C TRP A 201 12.99 -4.60 -0.89
N GLY A 202 13.09 -3.39 -0.38
CA GLY A 202 14.26 -2.54 -0.50
C GLY A 202 15.45 -3.11 0.29
N PRO A 203 16.63 -2.48 0.11
CA PRO A 203 17.84 -2.92 0.78
C PRO A 203 17.71 -2.76 2.30
N ASN A 204 18.24 -3.74 3.04
CA ASN A 204 18.25 -3.78 4.52
C ASN A 204 19.66 -4.00 5.09
N ASP A 205 20.68 -3.97 4.23
CA ASP A 205 22.08 -4.31 4.48
C ASP A 205 23.01 -3.08 4.40
N GLY A 206 22.44 -1.87 4.42
CA GLY A 206 23.18 -0.62 4.26
C GLY A 206 23.49 -0.26 2.80
N THR A 207 23.13 -1.09 1.82
CA THR A 207 23.19 -0.72 0.41
C THR A 207 22.06 0.23 0.02
N SER A 208 22.22 0.96 -1.09
CA SER A 208 21.19 1.89 -1.59
C SER A 208 20.27 1.29 -2.65
N TYR A 209 20.54 0.08 -3.12
CA TYR A 209 19.80 -0.60 -4.18
C TYR A 209 19.79 -2.10 -3.99
N VAL A 210 18.80 -2.76 -4.59
CA VAL A 210 18.78 -4.21 -4.76
C VAL A 210 19.06 -4.55 -6.22
N THR A 211 19.79 -5.64 -6.47
CA THR A 211 20.01 -6.17 -7.82
C THR A 211 18.93 -7.18 -8.19
N GLY A 212 18.69 -7.36 -9.49
CA GLY A 212 17.82 -8.40 -10.01
C GLY A 212 17.41 -8.17 -11.46
N ASN A 213 16.67 -9.14 -12.01
CA ASN A 213 16.12 -9.05 -13.37
C ASN A 213 15.31 -7.77 -13.54
N VAL A 214 15.47 -7.08 -14.67
CA VAL A 214 14.69 -5.89 -14.98
C VAL A 214 13.24 -6.30 -15.21
N MET A 215 12.32 -5.79 -14.39
CA MET A 215 10.87 -6.00 -14.50
C MET A 215 10.15 -4.67 -14.35
N GLY A 216 8.92 -4.59 -14.83
CA GLY A 216 8.11 -3.39 -14.83
C GLY A 216 7.72 -2.98 -16.24
N THR A 217 6.89 -1.95 -16.34
CA THR A 217 6.29 -1.56 -17.62
C THR A 217 7.19 -0.62 -18.41
N HIS A 218 7.39 -0.93 -19.70
CA HIS A 218 8.15 -0.08 -20.62
C HIS A 218 7.56 1.35 -20.65
N GLY A 219 8.44 2.35 -20.56
CA GLY A 219 8.07 3.77 -20.45
C GLY A 219 7.98 4.31 -19.04
N TYR A 220 7.95 3.45 -18.00
CA TYR A 220 7.99 3.87 -16.59
C TYR A 220 9.30 3.47 -15.89
N VAL A 221 10.03 2.50 -16.45
CA VAL A 221 11.28 1.98 -15.87
C VAL A 221 12.41 3.01 -16.00
N GLY A 222 13.01 3.37 -14.86
CA GLY A 222 14.16 4.28 -14.79
C GLY A 222 15.41 3.75 -15.52
N PRO A 223 16.24 4.65 -16.08
CA PRO A 223 17.39 4.29 -16.90
C PRO A 223 18.46 3.50 -16.13
N GLU A 224 18.64 3.77 -14.83
CA GLU A 224 19.57 3.04 -13.96
C GLU A 224 19.20 1.56 -13.85
N TYR A 225 17.91 1.27 -13.86
CA TYR A 225 17.40 -0.06 -13.69
C TYR A 225 17.42 -0.82 -15.02
N LYS A 226 17.04 -0.14 -16.10
CA LYS A 226 17.10 -0.68 -17.48
C LYS A 226 18.52 -1.10 -17.87
N THR A 227 19.52 -0.28 -17.57
CA THR A 227 20.91 -0.51 -18.01
C THR A 227 21.69 -1.36 -17.02
N GLY A 228 21.54 -1.11 -15.71
CA GLY A 228 22.40 -1.70 -14.68
C GLY A 228 21.74 -2.76 -13.81
N GLY A 229 20.44 -3.00 -13.94
CA GLY A 229 19.70 -3.94 -13.08
C GLY A 229 19.65 -3.51 -11.60
N LYS A 230 19.99 -2.25 -11.30
CA LYS A 230 19.99 -1.68 -9.94
C LYS A 230 18.65 -1.02 -9.66
N LEU A 231 17.94 -1.55 -8.68
CA LEU A 231 16.62 -1.07 -8.29
C LEU A 231 16.72 -0.28 -6.98
N TYR A 232 16.36 1.00 -7.05
CA TYR A 232 16.38 1.94 -5.92
C TYR A 232 14.94 2.25 -5.50
N LEU A 233 14.73 2.75 -4.27
CA LEU A 233 13.46 3.43 -3.92
C LEU A 233 13.17 4.59 -4.89
N LYS A 234 14.24 5.24 -5.37
CA LYS A 234 14.20 6.31 -6.37
C LYS A 234 13.78 5.84 -7.77
N SER A 235 13.69 4.53 -8.04
CA SER A 235 13.14 4.01 -9.29
C SER A 235 11.61 4.16 -9.33
N ASP A 236 10.92 4.07 -8.18
CA ASP A 236 9.49 4.42 -8.09
C ASP A 236 9.27 5.93 -8.29
N VAL A 237 10.21 6.76 -7.82
CA VAL A 237 10.15 8.23 -8.03
C VAL A 237 10.18 8.57 -9.52
N TYR A 238 11.04 7.89 -10.29
CA TYR A 238 11.09 8.06 -11.75
C TYR A 238 9.75 7.71 -12.40
N SER A 239 9.22 6.52 -12.06
CA SER A 239 7.93 6.04 -12.53
C SER A 239 6.79 7.02 -12.18
N PHE A 240 6.83 7.59 -10.97
CA PHE A 240 5.90 8.63 -10.54
C PHE A 240 6.03 9.92 -11.36
N GLY A 241 7.24 10.31 -11.73
CA GLY A 241 7.49 11.43 -12.65
C GLY A 241 6.78 11.27 -14.00
N VAL A 242 6.79 10.05 -14.55
CA VAL A 242 6.04 9.73 -15.78
C VAL A 242 4.55 9.88 -15.57
N VAL A 243 4.01 9.35 -14.46
CA VAL A 243 2.58 9.48 -14.12
C VAL A 243 2.16 10.95 -13.96
N LEU A 244 3.02 11.82 -13.39
CA LEU A 244 2.74 13.27 -13.35
C LEU A 244 2.59 13.87 -14.75
N ILE A 245 3.42 13.46 -15.72
CA ILE A 245 3.31 13.94 -17.10
C ILE A 245 2.02 13.40 -17.74
N GLU A 246 1.65 12.13 -17.51
CA GLU A 246 0.36 11.60 -17.98
C GLU A 246 -0.80 12.42 -17.43
N LEU A 247 -0.82 12.72 -16.13
CA LEU A 247 -1.86 13.53 -15.50
C LEU A 247 -1.91 14.97 -16.04
N LEU A 248 -0.77 15.58 -16.39
CA LEU A 248 -0.74 16.92 -16.97
C LEU A 248 -1.24 16.94 -18.43
N THR A 249 -0.84 15.95 -19.22
CA THR A 249 -1.00 15.96 -20.69
C THR A 249 -2.24 15.19 -21.16
N GLY A 250 -2.76 14.26 -20.37
CA GLY A 250 -3.82 13.35 -20.81
C GLY A 250 -3.33 12.23 -21.73
N LEU A 251 -2.01 12.08 -21.92
CA LEU A 251 -1.41 11.16 -22.89
C LEU A 251 -0.85 9.90 -22.22
N ARG A 252 -0.74 8.79 -22.97
CA ARG A 252 -0.09 7.55 -22.50
C ARG A 252 1.42 7.70 -22.47
N ALA A 253 2.07 7.08 -21.49
CA ALA A 253 3.53 7.04 -21.39
C ALA A 253 4.19 6.52 -22.68
N ILE A 254 3.67 5.42 -23.24
CA ILE A 254 4.07 4.88 -24.54
C ILE A 254 2.85 4.79 -25.45
N ASP A 255 2.95 5.37 -26.65
CA ASP A 255 1.93 5.24 -27.68
C ASP A 255 2.57 5.16 -29.07
N LYS A 256 2.51 3.96 -29.66
CA LYS A 256 3.06 3.66 -31.00
C LYS A 256 2.29 4.35 -32.14
N LYS A 257 1.09 4.86 -31.88
CA LYS A 257 0.29 5.60 -32.86
C LYS A 257 0.74 7.05 -33.03
N ARG A 258 1.51 7.58 -32.07
CA ARG A 258 2.13 8.91 -32.19
C ARG A 258 3.31 8.87 -33.17
N PRO A 259 3.69 10.03 -33.76
CA PRO A 259 4.89 10.14 -34.58
C PRO A 259 6.12 9.56 -33.85
N PRO A 260 7.12 8.98 -34.55
CA PRO A 260 8.23 8.25 -33.91
C PRO A 260 8.93 8.99 -32.77
N LYS A 261 9.19 10.30 -32.93
CA LYS A 261 9.82 11.17 -31.90
C LYS A 261 8.91 11.56 -30.74
N GLN A 262 7.66 11.12 -30.75
CA GLN A 262 6.63 11.41 -29.75
C GLN A 262 6.12 10.15 -29.07
N GLN A 263 6.59 8.96 -29.46
CA GLN A 263 6.06 7.70 -28.94
C GLN A 263 6.34 7.52 -27.45
N ASP A 264 7.51 7.97 -27.00
CA ASP A 264 7.88 8.07 -25.60
C ASP A 264 7.48 9.46 -25.05
N LEU A 265 6.53 9.48 -24.12
CA LEU A 265 5.93 10.70 -23.60
C LEU A 265 6.94 11.54 -22.82
N GLN A 266 7.77 10.92 -21.99
CA GLN A 266 8.70 11.64 -21.12
C GLN A 266 9.80 12.30 -21.97
N GLU A 267 10.36 11.61 -22.96
CA GLU A 267 11.38 12.17 -23.85
C GLU A 267 10.82 13.34 -24.67
N TRP A 268 9.60 13.19 -25.19
CA TRP A 268 8.94 14.22 -25.97
C TRP A 268 8.49 15.43 -25.16
N ALA A 269 7.97 15.22 -23.93
CA ALA A 269 7.40 16.29 -23.13
C ALA A 269 8.47 17.18 -22.45
N LEU A 270 9.66 16.62 -22.14
CA LEU A 270 10.73 17.31 -21.40
C LEU A 270 11.01 18.77 -21.84
N PRO A 271 11.12 19.09 -23.14
CA PRO A 271 11.39 20.46 -23.61
C PRO A 271 10.27 21.48 -23.31
N PHE A 272 9.08 21.01 -22.96
CA PHE A 272 7.89 21.83 -22.69
C PHE A 272 7.64 22.06 -21.19
N LEU A 273 8.18 21.21 -20.31
CA LEU A 273 7.81 21.18 -18.89
C LEU A 273 8.38 22.33 -18.05
N THR A 274 9.44 22.98 -18.51
CA THR A 274 10.17 24.02 -17.75
C THR A 274 9.75 25.45 -18.10
N ASP A 275 9.01 25.65 -19.20
CA ASP A 275 8.51 26.95 -19.63
C ASP A 275 6.99 26.99 -19.59
N ARG A 276 6.42 28.05 -19.00
CA ARG A 276 4.97 28.17 -18.82
C ARG A 276 4.20 28.22 -20.14
N LYS A 277 4.73 28.92 -21.16
CA LYS A 277 4.05 29.08 -22.45
C LYS A 277 4.11 27.77 -23.24
N LYS A 278 5.23 27.06 -23.19
CA LYS A 278 5.38 25.74 -23.81
C LYS A 278 4.53 24.69 -23.12
N LEU A 279 4.52 24.67 -21.78
CA LEU A 279 3.71 23.73 -21.00
C LEU A 279 2.24 23.80 -21.41
N ARG A 280 1.68 25.01 -21.56
CA ARG A 280 0.29 25.23 -21.99
C ARG A 280 -0.06 24.52 -23.31
N GLN A 281 0.91 24.31 -24.20
CA GLN A 281 0.70 23.66 -25.50
C GLN A 281 0.51 22.15 -25.39
N ILE A 282 1.00 21.53 -24.32
CA ILE A 282 0.93 20.09 -24.10
C ILE A 282 -0.02 19.69 -22.97
N MET A 283 -0.59 20.66 -22.24
CA MET A 283 -1.62 20.40 -21.24
C MET A 283 -2.82 19.71 -21.88
N ASP A 284 -3.46 18.82 -21.12
CA ASP A 284 -4.63 18.09 -21.60
C ASP A 284 -5.72 19.05 -22.13
N PRO A 285 -6.04 19.01 -23.43
CA PRO A 285 -6.99 19.93 -24.03
C PRO A 285 -8.39 19.79 -23.43
N ARG A 286 -8.73 18.62 -22.88
CA ARG A 286 -10.01 18.39 -22.21
C ARG A 286 -10.18 19.29 -20.99
N LEU A 287 -9.10 19.69 -20.31
CA LEU A 287 -9.17 20.62 -19.19
C LEU A 287 -9.69 22.01 -19.60
N GLN A 288 -9.72 22.36 -20.89
CA GLN A 288 -10.25 23.64 -21.40
C GLN A 288 -9.68 24.88 -20.68
N GLY A 289 -8.43 24.80 -20.21
CA GLY A 289 -7.79 25.88 -19.44
C GLY A 289 -8.24 25.99 -17.98
N LYS A 290 -9.13 25.12 -17.49
CA LYS A 290 -9.59 25.04 -16.08
C LYS A 290 -8.52 24.34 -15.22
N TYR A 291 -7.38 25.00 -15.05
CA TYR A 291 -6.31 24.58 -14.15
C TYR A 291 -5.46 25.77 -13.71
N GLY A 292 -4.88 25.71 -12.51
CA GLY A 292 -3.98 26.74 -12.04
C GLY A 292 -2.66 26.74 -12.81
N SER A 293 -2.42 27.70 -13.71
CA SER A 293 -1.20 27.75 -14.54
C SER A 293 0.11 27.74 -13.73
N LYS A 294 0.13 28.40 -12.56
CA LYS A 294 1.27 28.36 -11.63
C LYS A 294 1.41 27.01 -10.94
N GLN A 295 0.30 26.33 -10.61
CA GLN A 295 0.30 24.99 -10.02
C GLN A 295 0.82 23.96 -11.04
N ALA A 296 0.30 24.00 -12.27
CA ALA A 296 0.71 23.13 -13.36
C ALA A 296 2.21 23.24 -13.64
N LEU A 297 2.77 24.46 -13.70
CA LEU A 297 4.21 24.66 -13.87
C LEU A 297 5.03 24.06 -12.72
N LYS A 298 4.59 24.23 -11.47
CA LYS A 298 5.29 23.63 -10.31
C LYS A 298 5.29 22.10 -10.37
N ILE A 299 4.18 21.50 -10.78
CA ILE A 299 4.05 20.04 -10.92
C ILE A 299 4.90 19.54 -12.09
N ALA A 300 4.92 20.26 -13.22
CA ALA A 300 5.77 19.95 -14.35
C ALA A 300 7.27 19.99 -13.98
N MET A 301 7.69 21.01 -13.24
CA MET A 301 9.06 21.09 -12.71
C MET A 301 9.37 19.97 -11.69
N LEU A 302 8.40 19.57 -10.88
CA LEU A 302 8.54 18.41 -9.97
C LEU A 302 8.73 17.12 -10.78
N ALA A 303 7.95 16.90 -11.84
CA ALA A 303 8.09 15.77 -12.74
C ALA A 303 9.49 15.71 -13.38
N VAL A 304 10.02 16.84 -13.85
CA VAL A 304 11.39 16.93 -14.38
C VAL A 304 12.43 16.47 -13.35
N ARG A 305 12.31 16.91 -12.08
CA ARG A 305 13.22 16.48 -11.00
C ARG A 305 13.10 14.99 -10.69
N CYS A 306 11.90 14.42 -10.78
CA CYS A 306 11.69 12.98 -10.62
C CYS A 306 12.34 12.16 -11.74
N LEU A 307 12.44 12.72 -12.95
CA LEU A 307 12.95 12.03 -14.15
C LEU A 307 14.46 12.14 -14.36
N TYR A 308 15.20 12.74 -13.41
CA TYR A 308 16.66 12.81 -13.54
C TYR A 308 17.30 11.43 -13.72
N SER A 309 18.27 11.33 -14.63
CA SER A 309 18.91 10.05 -14.97
C SER A 309 19.62 9.43 -13.77
N HIS A 310 20.23 10.25 -12.92
CA HIS A 310 20.90 9.77 -11.72
C HIS A 310 19.91 9.65 -10.54
N PRO A 311 19.73 8.48 -9.91
CA PRO A 311 18.69 8.28 -8.90
C PRO A 311 18.85 9.16 -7.65
N MET A 312 20.09 9.44 -7.25
CA MET A 312 20.38 10.16 -5.99
C MET A 312 19.98 11.64 -6.01
N ILE A 313 19.87 12.25 -7.18
CA ILE A 313 19.46 13.66 -7.31
C ILE A 313 17.94 13.82 -7.43
N ARG A 314 17.19 12.72 -7.58
CA ARG A 314 15.73 12.74 -7.56
C ARG A 314 15.25 13.06 -6.13
N PRO A 315 14.12 13.76 -5.96
CA PRO A 315 13.50 13.93 -4.64
C PRO A 315 13.07 12.57 -4.05
N SER A 316 12.88 12.49 -2.75
CA SER A 316 12.22 11.37 -2.07
C SER A 316 10.70 11.46 -2.28
N MET A 317 9.98 10.35 -2.15
CA MET A 317 8.52 10.40 -2.25
C MET A 317 7.88 11.25 -1.15
N LYS A 318 8.53 11.40 0.01
CA LYS A 318 8.16 12.37 1.05
C LYS A 318 8.21 13.81 0.53
N GLU A 319 9.35 14.22 -0.04
CA GLU A 319 9.50 15.57 -0.62
C GLU A 319 8.54 15.83 -1.79
N VAL A 320 8.26 14.78 -2.60
CA VAL A 320 7.25 14.83 -3.67
C VAL A 320 5.86 15.09 -3.08
N ALA A 321 5.45 14.31 -2.06
CA ALA A 321 4.16 14.46 -1.40
C ALA A 321 4.00 15.85 -0.76
N GLU A 322 5.00 16.31 0.01
CA GLU A 322 5.01 17.64 0.63
C GLU A 322 4.97 18.78 -0.41
N THR A 323 5.56 18.56 -1.59
CA THR A 323 5.50 19.54 -2.68
C THR A 323 4.11 19.59 -3.30
N LEU A 324 3.48 18.43 -3.56
CA LEU A 324 2.14 18.35 -4.11
C LEU A 324 1.08 18.91 -3.15
N GLU A 325 1.20 18.62 -1.85
CA GLU A 325 0.31 19.15 -0.81
C GLU A 325 0.37 20.69 -0.74
N ARG A 326 1.59 21.27 -0.76
CA ARG A 326 1.77 22.73 -0.82
C ARG A 326 1.21 23.36 -2.09
N VAL A 327 1.18 22.63 -3.20
CA VAL A 327 0.57 23.11 -4.46
C VAL A 327 -0.95 23.06 -4.36
N LYS A 328 -1.52 22.02 -3.74
CA LYS A 328 -2.96 21.83 -3.51
C LYS A 328 -3.56 22.85 -2.53
N LEU A 329 -2.83 23.23 -1.48
CA LEU A 329 -3.32 24.18 -0.45
C LEU A 329 -3.33 25.65 -0.88
N ARG A 330 -2.71 26.02 -2.01
CA ARG A 330 -2.64 27.42 -2.50
C ARG A 330 -3.74 27.76 -3.52
N THR A 331 -4.90 27.13 -3.35
CA THR A 331 -6.08 27.28 -4.21
C THR A 331 -7.07 28.21 -3.53
#